data_AF-A0A200HAB4-F1
#
_entry.id   AF-A0A200HAB4-F1
#
_cell.length_a   1.000
_cell.length_b   1.000
_cell.length_c   1.000
_cell.angle_alpha   90.00
_cell.angle_beta   90.00
_cell.angle_gamma   90.00
#
_symmetry.space_group_name_H-M   'P 1'
#
loop_
_entity.id
_entity.type
_entity.pdbx_description
1 polymer ?
#
loop_
_entity_poly.entity_id
_entity_poly.type
_entity_poly.pdbx_seq_one_letter_code
_entity_poly.pdbx_strand_id
1 'polypeptide(L)'
;MGATTPPGYEDLERDLRERGLDASASWPADVLASVVASDAMSFVELTLQHVLADALRDGEPRARDREPCDVRGAVFAHRLDGTIYATLAEALSTLAWAGDPGVERWHELLADVDHDATDILRCRMLAVPSADSDTAVEWLVAHPDWYSLGWGSSSWPPMDVVAVHADVCSMATYEALEQAILEFLPEVEEPACRGFGQYELLAALGDSHLSSVARDRLVELHHRFAEVPVART
;
A
#
# COMPACT_ATOMS: atom_id res chain seq x y z
N MET A 1 -35.83 0.85 -8.66
CA MET A 1 -35.29 2.03 -9.37
C MET A 1 -33.98 1.59 -9.96
N GLY A 2 -33.91 1.48 -11.29
CA GLY A 2 -32.74 0.95 -11.98
C GLY A 2 -31.57 1.92 -11.85
N ALA A 3 -30.44 1.41 -11.37
CA ALA A 3 -29.18 2.12 -11.47
C ALA A 3 -28.84 2.21 -12.96
N THR A 4 -28.93 3.41 -13.53
CA THR A 4 -28.43 3.69 -14.88
C THR A 4 -26.91 3.55 -14.85
N THR A 5 -26.44 2.54 -15.55
CA THR A 5 -25.04 2.29 -15.87
C THR A 5 -24.42 3.56 -16.48
N PRO A 6 -23.25 4.03 -16.00
CA PRO A 6 -22.61 5.21 -16.57
C PRO A 6 -22.26 4.99 -18.05
N PRO A 7 -22.40 6.04 -18.90
CA PRO A 7 -22.08 5.94 -20.32
C PRO A 7 -20.60 5.63 -20.50
N GLY A 8 -20.28 4.48 -21.13
CA GLY A 8 -18.94 3.93 -21.29
C GLY A 8 -18.77 2.50 -20.76
N TYR A 9 -19.67 2.02 -19.89
CA TYR A 9 -19.61 0.66 -19.33
C TYR A 9 -20.03 -0.43 -20.33
N GLU A 10 -21.05 -0.17 -21.16
CA GLU A 10 -21.52 -1.15 -22.14
C GLU A 10 -20.48 -1.38 -23.25
N ASP A 11 -19.74 -0.34 -23.60
CA ASP A 11 -18.63 -0.43 -24.56
C ASP A 11 -17.42 -1.14 -23.93
N LEU A 12 -17.18 -0.96 -22.62
CA LEU A 12 -16.12 -1.64 -21.88
C LEU A 12 -16.40 -3.12 -21.65
N GLU A 13 -17.60 -3.47 -21.19
CA GLU A 13 -18.02 -4.87 -21.11
C GLU A 13 -18.00 -5.52 -22.48
N ARG A 14 -18.32 -4.78 -23.55
CA ARG A 14 -18.25 -5.28 -24.92
C ARG A 14 -16.80 -5.49 -25.36
N ASP A 15 -15.90 -4.51 -25.21
CA ASP A 15 -14.48 -4.64 -25.59
C ASP A 15 -13.77 -5.72 -24.79
N LEU A 16 -14.04 -5.79 -23.48
CA LEU A 16 -13.55 -6.86 -22.65
C LEU A 16 -14.17 -8.19 -23.13
N ARG A 17 -15.50 -8.34 -23.31
CA ARG A 17 -16.11 -9.59 -23.83
C ARG A 17 -15.61 -9.98 -25.22
N GLU A 18 -15.37 -9.03 -26.11
CA GLU A 18 -14.81 -9.23 -27.47
C GLU A 18 -13.34 -9.70 -27.40
N ARG A 19 -12.60 -9.28 -26.37
CA ARG A 19 -11.28 -9.83 -25.99
C ARG A 19 -11.38 -11.08 -25.10
N GLY A 20 -12.59 -11.55 -24.79
CA GLY A 20 -12.85 -12.74 -23.97
C GLY A 20 -12.84 -12.52 -22.46
N LEU A 21 -12.96 -11.27 -22.00
CA LEU A 21 -12.87 -10.77 -20.63
C LEU A 21 -14.25 -10.22 -20.15
N ASP A 22 -15.00 -10.94 -19.30
CA ASP A 22 -16.24 -10.48 -18.65
C ASP A 22 -15.98 -9.90 -17.25
N ALA A 23 -16.23 -8.60 -17.03
CA ALA A 23 -15.97 -7.88 -15.78
C ALA A 23 -16.72 -8.42 -14.53
N SER A 24 -17.74 -9.28 -14.71
CA SER A 24 -18.52 -9.87 -13.62
C SER A 24 -18.02 -11.24 -13.15
N ALA A 25 -17.07 -11.85 -13.87
CA ALA A 25 -16.49 -13.15 -13.52
C ALA A 25 -15.27 -12.99 -12.61
N SER A 26 -15.11 -13.86 -11.62
CA SER A 26 -13.83 -14.00 -10.91
C SER A 26 -12.79 -14.55 -11.91
N TRP A 27 -11.96 -13.67 -12.46
CA TRP A 27 -10.92 -14.06 -13.40
C TRP A 27 -9.86 -14.91 -12.70
N PRO A 28 -9.43 -16.02 -13.31
CA PRO A 28 -8.25 -16.73 -12.86
C PRO A 28 -7.03 -15.80 -12.87
N ALA A 29 -6.20 -15.89 -11.82
CA ALA A 29 -5.04 -15.01 -11.65
C ALA A 29 -4.03 -15.12 -12.81
N ASP A 30 -3.91 -16.29 -13.43
CA ASP A 30 -3.05 -16.55 -14.59
C ASP A 30 -3.52 -15.80 -15.85
N VAL A 31 -4.83 -15.66 -16.05
CA VAL A 31 -5.38 -14.89 -17.16
C VAL A 31 -5.11 -13.40 -16.96
N LEU A 32 -5.35 -12.89 -15.75
CA LEU A 32 -5.07 -11.50 -15.40
C LEU A 32 -3.59 -11.16 -15.54
N ALA A 33 -2.70 -12.03 -15.05
CA ALA A 33 -1.25 -11.87 -15.22
C ALA A 33 -0.85 -11.84 -16.70
N SER A 34 -1.44 -12.69 -17.55
CA SER A 34 -1.19 -12.68 -19.00
C SER A 34 -1.66 -11.38 -19.67
N VAL A 35 -2.77 -10.80 -19.21
CA VAL A 35 -3.28 -9.51 -19.72
C VAL A 35 -2.32 -8.38 -19.33
N VAL A 36 -1.92 -8.29 -18.06
CA VAL A 36 -0.97 -7.27 -17.59
C VAL A 36 0.37 -7.38 -18.32
N ALA A 37 0.89 -8.59 -18.50
CA ALA A 37 2.13 -8.81 -19.23
C ALA A 37 2.06 -8.38 -20.71
N SER A 38 0.86 -8.36 -21.29
CA SER A 38 0.64 -7.96 -22.68
C SER A 38 0.35 -6.46 -22.84
N ASP A 39 -0.44 -5.88 -21.93
CA ASP A 39 -0.92 -4.49 -22.01
C ASP A 39 -1.36 -3.96 -20.62
N ALA A 40 -0.38 -3.70 -19.74
CA ALA A 40 -0.62 -3.15 -18.41
C ALA A 40 -1.33 -1.78 -18.45
N MET A 41 -1.01 -0.92 -19.42
CA MET A 41 -1.60 0.41 -19.56
C MET A 41 -3.11 0.32 -19.77
N SER A 42 -3.56 -0.43 -20.77
CA SER A 42 -4.99 -0.61 -21.02
C SER A 42 -5.68 -1.23 -19.80
N PHE A 43 -5.04 -2.19 -19.13
CA PHE A 43 -5.62 -2.79 -17.92
C PHE A 43 -5.85 -1.74 -16.81
N VAL A 44 -4.88 -0.88 -16.56
CA VAL A 44 -4.99 0.21 -15.56
C VAL A 44 -6.07 1.21 -15.95
N GLU A 45 -6.08 1.71 -17.18
CA GLU A 45 -7.06 2.72 -17.62
C GLU A 45 -8.50 2.22 -17.50
N LEU A 46 -8.72 0.93 -17.72
CA LEU A 46 -10.04 0.31 -17.63
C LEU A 46 -10.46 -0.02 -16.19
N THR A 47 -9.52 -0.49 -15.37
CA THR A 47 -9.84 -1.05 -14.04
C THR A 47 -9.82 0.01 -12.94
N LEU A 48 -8.97 1.03 -13.06
CA LEU A 48 -8.77 2.03 -12.01
C LEU A 48 -10.07 2.76 -11.66
N GLN A 49 -10.86 3.18 -12.65
CA GLN A 49 -12.14 3.87 -12.42
C GLN A 49 -13.16 3.00 -11.67
N HIS A 50 -13.12 1.69 -11.87
CA HIS A 50 -13.99 0.76 -11.16
C HIS A 50 -13.59 0.67 -9.68
N VAL A 51 -12.30 0.48 -9.41
CA VAL A 51 -11.75 0.43 -8.05
C VAL A 51 -12.00 1.74 -7.29
N LEU A 52 -11.81 2.89 -7.94
CA LEU A 52 -12.13 4.19 -7.34
C LEU A 52 -13.62 4.31 -6.98
N ALA A 53 -14.51 3.88 -7.89
CA ALA A 53 -15.95 3.92 -7.65
C ALA A 53 -16.39 2.97 -6.52
N ASP A 54 -15.74 1.82 -6.36
CA ASP A 54 -16.02 0.88 -5.28
C ASP A 54 -15.47 1.38 -3.94
N ALA A 55 -14.25 1.94 -3.92
CA ALA A 55 -13.67 2.59 -2.74
C ALA A 55 -14.52 3.76 -2.24
N LEU A 56 -15.09 4.56 -3.15
CA LEU A 56 -16.02 5.65 -2.78
C LEU A 56 -17.34 5.17 -2.17
N ARG A 57 -17.76 3.93 -2.48
CA ARG A 57 -19.01 3.35 -1.96
C ARG A 57 -18.78 2.52 -0.70
N ASP A 58 -17.55 2.08 -0.46
CA ASP A 58 -17.22 1.29 0.71
C ASP A 58 -17.12 2.19 1.93
N GLY A 59 -17.95 1.89 2.93
CA GLY A 59 -17.98 2.60 4.21
C GLY A 59 -17.16 1.88 5.28
N GLU A 60 -16.17 1.07 4.88
CA GLU A 60 -15.28 0.40 5.83
C GLU A 60 -14.46 1.44 6.60
N PRO A 61 -14.37 1.35 7.94
CA PRO A 61 -13.46 2.19 8.70
C PRO A 61 -12.01 2.00 8.25
N ARG A 62 -11.26 3.10 8.18
CA ARG A 62 -9.81 3.06 7.91
C ARG A 62 -9.13 2.22 8.99
N ALA A 63 -7.99 1.61 8.66
CA ALA A 63 -7.18 0.84 9.59
C ALA A 63 -6.78 1.65 10.83
N ARG A 64 -6.48 2.94 10.66
CA ARG A 64 -6.18 3.89 11.74
C ARG A 64 -7.36 4.14 12.69
N ASP A 65 -8.59 3.95 12.21
CA ASP A 65 -9.83 4.21 12.95
C ASP A 65 -10.40 2.94 13.62
N ARG A 66 -9.72 1.79 13.47
CA ARG A 66 -10.14 0.54 14.10
C ARG A 66 -9.93 0.58 15.61
N GLU A 67 -10.74 -0.20 16.32
CA GLU A 67 -10.58 -0.36 17.77
C GLU A 67 -9.20 -0.92 18.11
N PRO A 68 -8.58 -0.49 19.23
CA PRO A 68 -7.30 -1.01 19.67
C PRO A 68 -7.31 -2.54 19.80
N CYS A 69 -6.32 -3.21 19.23
CA CYS A 69 -6.18 -4.67 19.27
C CYS A 69 -4.70 -5.11 19.38
N ASP A 70 -4.50 -6.41 19.63
CA ASP A 70 -3.16 -7.00 19.60
C ASP A 70 -2.67 -7.14 18.14
N VAL A 71 -1.90 -6.15 17.70
CA VAL A 71 -1.39 -6.05 16.33
C VAL A 71 -0.33 -7.10 15.97
N ARG A 72 0.20 -7.86 16.93
CA ARG A 72 1.25 -8.86 16.68
C ARG A 72 0.75 -10.08 15.90
N GLY A 73 -0.56 -10.29 15.83
CA GLY A 73 -1.18 -11.33 15.01
C GLY A 73 -2.33 -10.80 14.16
N ALA A 74 -2.46 -9.47 14.03
CA ALA A 74 -3.56 -8.85 13.30
C ALA A 74 -3.23 -8.72 11.82
N VAL A 75 -4.28 -8.79 11.00
CA VAL A 75 -4.21 -8.48 9.57
C VAL A 75 -5.22 -7.38 9.27
N PHE A 76 -4.75 -6.25 8.75
CA PHE A 76 -5.59 -5.12 8.33
C PHE A 76 -5.81 -5.16 6.82
N ALA A 77 -6.56 -6.17 6.38
CA ALA A 77 -7.08 -6.23 5.02
C ALA A 77 -8.30 -5.30 4.87
N HIS A 78 -8.44 -4.70 3.70
CA HIS A 78 -9.63 -3.98 3.26
C HIS A 78 -10.56 -4.93 2.48
N ARG A 79 -11.86 -4.65 2.47
CA ARG A 79 -12.86 -5.53 1.81
C ARG A 79 -12.72 -5.61 0.30
N LEU A 80 -12.13 -4.59 -0.33
CA LEU A 80 -11.84 -4.59 -1.76
C LEU A 80 -10.63 -5.48 -2.13
N ASP A 81 -9.99 -6.13 -1.16
CA ASP A 81 -8.87 -7.03 -1.42
C ASP A 81 -9.37 -8.26 -2.19
N GLY A 82 -8.76 -8.53 -3.33
CA GLY A 82 -9.22 -9.51 -4.29
C GLY A 82 -8.39 -9.50 -5.57
N THR A 83 -8.59 -10.49 -6.44
CA THR A 83 -7.70 -10.73 -7.58
C THR A 83 -7.58 -9.52 -8.51
N ILE A 84 -8.70 -8.84 -8.82
CA ILE A 84 -8.68 -7.65 -9.70
C ILE A 84 -7.86 -6.52 -9.08
N TYR A 85 -8.04 -6.27 -7.78
CA TYR A 85 -7.33 -5.23 -7.07
C TYR A 85 -5.82 -5.56 -6.94
N ALA A 86 -5.49 -6.81 -6.63
CA ALA A 86 -4.11 -7.28 -6.59
C ALA A 86 -3.42 -7.16 -7.96
N THR A 87 -4.11 -7.53 -9.04
CA THR A 87 -3.62 -7.36 -10.42
C THR A 87 -3.48 -5.89 -10.79
N LEU A 88 -4.41 -5.02 -10.37
CA LEU A 88 -4.29 -3.57 -10.59
C LEU A 88 -3.05 -3.02 -9.89
N ALA A 89 -2.79 -3.44 -8.65
CA ALA A 89 -1.58 -3.06 -7.92
C ALA A 89 -0.32 -3.49 -8.70
N GLU A 90 -0.27 -4.73 -9.19
CA GLU A 90 0.87 -5.24 -9.97
C GLU A 90 1.06 -4.48 -11.29
N ALA A 91 -0.02 -4.18 -12.01
CA ALA A 91 0.03 -3.39 -13.25
C ALA A 91 0.52 -1.96 -13.00
N LEU A 92 0.02 -1.31 -11.94
CA LEU A 92 0.45 0.03 -11.53
C LEU A 92 1.93 0.05 -11.13
N SER A 93 2.38 -0.90 -10.31
CA SER A 93 3.81 -1.03 -9.94
C SER A 93 4.69 -1.32 -11.16
N THR A 94 4.21 -2.13 -12.12
CA THR A 94 4.95 -2.41 -13.36
C THR A 94 5.16 -1.14 -14.19
N LEU A 95 4.11 -0.33 -14.35
CA LEU A 95 4.18 0.93 -15.09
C LEU A 95 5.02 1.98 -14.33
N ALA A 96 4.92 2.03 -13.00
CA ALA A 96 5.75 2.87 -12.15
C ALA A 96 7.24 2.52 -12.29
N TRP A 97 7.57 1.23 -12.24
CA TRP A 97 8.94 0.76 -12.45
C TRP A 97 9.47 1.08 -13.86
N ALA A 98 8.60 1.05 -14.87
CA ALA A 98 8.94 1.41 -16.24
C ALA A 98 9.10 2.93 -16.46
N GLY A 99 8.78 3.77 -15.45
CA GLY A 99 8.83 5.23 -15.56
C GLY A 99 7.74 5.80 -16.46
N ASP A 100 6.57 5.17 -16.48
CA ASP A 100 5.46 5.61 -17.33
C ASP A 100 4.97 7.02 -16.93
N PRO A 101 4.75 7.93 -17.89
CA PRO A 101 4.31 9.31 -17.59
C PRO A 101 2.91 9.39 -16.96
N GLY A 102 2.10 8.32 -17.03
CA GLY A 102 0.78 8.23 -16.41
C GLY A 102 0.81 8.05 -14.89
N VAL A 103 1.96 7.72 -14.30
CA VAL A 103 2.12 7.42 -12.87
C VAL A 103 1.64 8.56 -11.98
N GLU A 104 2.04 9.80 -12.27
CA GLU A 104 1.64 10.98 -11.51
C GLU A 104 0.11 11.16 -11.54
N ARG A 105 -0.50 11.03 -12.73
CA ARG A 105 -1.95 11.11 -12.92
C ARG A 105 -2.68 10.07 -12.08
N TRP A 106 -2.18 8.84 -12.02
CA TRP A 106 -2.82 7.79 -11.22
C TRP A 106 -2.65 8.02 -9.72
N HIS A 107 -1.51 8.53 -9.28
CA HIS A 107 -1.31 8.97 -7.89
C HIS A 107 -2.33 10.03 -7.47
N GLU A 108 -2.55 11.05 -8.31
CA GLU A 108 -3.54 12.10 -8.07
C GLU A 108 -4.96 11.52 -8.00
N LEU A 109 -5.37 10.70 -8.98
CA LEU A 109 -6.69 10.08 -9.00
C LEU A 109 -6.97 9.20 -7.77
N LEU A 110 -5.96 8.46 -7.30
CA LEU A 110 -6.07 7.64 -6.09
C LEU A 110 -6.14 8.50 -4.82
N ALA A 111 -5.49 9.67 -4.81
CA ALA A 111 -5.49 10.59 -3.68
C ALA A 111 -6.85 11.28 -3.46
N ASP A 112 -7.68 11.39 -4.50
CA ASP A 112 -9.03 11.97 -4.42
C ASP A 112 -10.03 11.10 -3.63
N VAL A 113 -9.66 9.87 -3.28
CA VAL A 113 -10.52 8.92 -2.56
C VAL A 113 -9.90 8.58 -1.20
N ASP A 114 -10.59 8.97 -0.13
CA ASP A 114 -10.18 8.73 1.27
C ASP A 114 -10.46 7.27 1.68
N HIS A 115 -9.67 6.31 1.19
CA HIS A 115 -9.87 4.89 1.44
C HIS A 115 -8.54 4.11 1.51
N ASP A 116 -8.44 3.11 2.39
CA ASP A 116 -7.18 2.36 2.58
C ASP A 116 -6.75 1.60 1.32
N ALA A 117 -7.71 1.11 0.54
CA ALA A 117 -7.42 0.49 -0.76
C ALA A 117 -6.73 1.47 -1.73
N THR A 118 -7.21 2.70 -1.87
CA THR A 118 -6.55 3.64 -2.80
C THR A 118 -5.19 4.07 -2.28
N ASP A 119 -5.03 4.23 -0.97
CA ASP A 119 -3.74 4.52 -0.33
C ASP A 119 -2.74 3.35 -0.46
N ILE A 120 -3.19 2.10 -0.35
CA ILE A 120 -2.34 0.91 -0.56
C ILE A 120 -1.83 0.84 -2.00
N LEU A 121 -2.67 1.12 -3.00
CA LEU A 121 -2.22 1.20 -4.39
C LEU A 121 -1.15 2.28 -4.57
N ARG A 122 -1.34 3.46 -3.96
CA ARG A 122 -0.34 4.53 -3.97
C ARG A 122 0.96 4.08 -3.31
N CYS A 123 0.93 3.50 -2.12
CA CYS A 123 2.13 2.98 -1.46
C CYS A 123 2.86 1.94 -2.32
N ARG A 124 2.14 1.01 -2.97
CA ARG A 124 2.75 -0.01 -3.83
C ARG A 124 3.36 0.55 -5.11
N MET A 125 2.82 1.65 -5.64
CA MET A 125 3.45 2.39 -6.73
C MET A 125 4.74 3.08 -6.28
N LEU A 126 4.76 3.59 -5.05
CA LEU A 126 5.98 4.17 -4.46
C LEU A 126 7.02 3.10 -4.11
N ALA A 127 6.63 1.87 -3.80
CA ALA A 127 7.53 0.78 -3.40
C ALA A 127 8.28 0.11 -4.57
N VAL A 128 8.56 0.86 -5.64
CA VAL A 128 9.34 0.36 -6.79
C VAL A 128 10.66 1.12 -6.87
N PRO A 129 11.78 0.47 -7.24
CA PRO A 129 13.03 1.17 -7.47
C PRO A 129 12.87 2.23 -8.57
N SER A 130 12.83 3.50 -8.17
CA SER A 130 12.67 4.66 -9.06
C SER A 130 13.92 5.54 -9.01
N ALA A 131 14.06 6.44 -9.99
CA ALA A 131 15.17 7.40 -10.00
C ALA A 131 15.09 8.45 -8.88
N ASP A 132 13.93 8.59 -8.24
CA ASP A 132 13.67 9.62 -7.23
C ASP A 132 13.18 8.99 -5.91
N SER A 133 14.14 8.44 -5.17
CA SER A 133 13.88 7.84 -3.85
C SER A 133 13.55 8.87 -2.79
N ASP A 134 14.00 10.13 -2.95
CA ASP A 134 13.66 11.21 -2.03
C ASP A 134 12.16 11.50 -2.10
N THR A 135 11.62 11.70 -3.29
CA THR A 135 10.17 11.94 -3.47
C THR A 135 9.33 10.80 -2.90
N ALA A 136 9.71 9.53 -3.14
CA ALA A 136 8.95 8.39 -2.61
C ALA A 136 8.90 8.37 -1.07
N VAL A 137 10.01 8.68 -0.41
CA VAL A 137 10.08 8.76 1.06
C VAL A 137 9.37 10.01 1.59
N GLU A 138 9.49 11.16 0.92
CA GLU A 138 8.78 12.39 1.28
C GLU A 138 7.26 12.19 1.25
N TRP A 139 6.73 11.44 0.27
CA TRP A 139 5.32 11.05 0.25
C TRP A 139 4.93 10.24 1.48
N LEU A 140 5.74 9.25 1.88
CA LEU A 140 5.46 8.44 3.07
C LEU A 140 5.52 9.28 4.36
N VAL A 141 6.52 10.15 4.50
CA VAL A 141 6.66 11.06 5.65
C VAL A 141 5.48 12.03 5.76
N ALA A 142 4.96 12.50 4.63
CA ALA A 142 3.81 13.40 4.59
C ALA A 142 2.47 12.72 4.99
N HIS A 143 2.43 11.38 5.03
CA HIS A 143 1.22 10.60 5.31
C HIS A 143 1.44 9.63 6.47
N PRO A 144 1.54 10.12 7.73
CA PRO A 144 1.83 9.26 8.89
C PRO A 144 0.77 8.16 9.13
N ASP A 145 -0.47 8.40 8.68
CA ASP A 145 -1.53 7.40 8.76
C ASP A 145 -1.27 6.16 7.89
N TRP A 146 -0.40 6.29 6.88
CA TRP A 146 -0.06 5.20 5.96
C TRP A 146 0.75 4.10 6.60
N TYR A 147 1.48 4.38 7.68
CA TYR A 147 2.29 3.38 8.36
C TYR A 147 1.46 2.18 8.88
N SER A 148 0.15 2.32 9.04
CA SER A 148 -0.74 1.21 9.45
C SER A 148 -1.38 0.45 8.28
N LEU A 149 -1.19 0.88 7.03
CA LEU A 149 -1.85 0.30 5.85
C LEU A 149 -1.39 -1.12 5.57
N GLY A 150 -2.34 -2.04 5.35
CA GLY A 150 -2.03 -3.42 4.97
C GLY A 150 -1.27 -4.23 6.03
N TRP A 151 -1.25 -3.75 7.28
CA TRP A 151 -0.53 -4.36 8.39
C TRP A 151 -0.78 -5.87 8.49
N GLY A 152 0.29 -6.64 8.70
CA GLY A 152 0.24 -8.08 8.93
C GLY A 152 -0.30 -8.91 7.77
N SER A 153 -0.70 -8.30 6.65
CA SER A 153 -1.01 -9.03 5.42
C SER A 153 0.29 -9.56 4.77
N SER A 154 0.17 -10.33 3.69
CA SER A 154 1.34 -10.86 2.97
C SER A 154 2.31 -9.79 2.44
N SER A 155 1.89 -8.53 2.44
CA SER A 155 2.71 -7.35 2.13
C SER A 155 2.34 -6.22 3.09
N TRP A 156 3.31 -5.54 3.69
CA TRP A 156 3.05 -4.31 4.44
C TRP A 156 3.61 -3.14 3.62
N PRO A 157 2.79 -2.51 2.75
CA PRO A 157 3.27 -1.58 1.71
C PRO A 157 4.21 -0.45 2.19
N PRO A 158 3.97 0.26 3.31
CA PRO A 158 4.93 1.24 3.81
C PRO A 158 6.29 0.63 4.18
N MET A 159 6.35 -0.61 4.67
CA MET A 159 7.65 -1.28 4.88
C MET A 159 8.36 -1.55 3.56
N ASP A 160 7.63 -1.89 2.49
CA ASP A 160 8.23 -2.10 1.18
C ASP A 160 8.84 -0.78 0.65
N VAL A 161 8.17 0.37 0.85
CA VAL A 161 8.74 1.70 0.52
C VAL A 161 10.02 1.96 1.32
N VAL A 162 10.00 1.73 2.63
CA VAL A 162 11.18 1.90 3.50
C VAL A 162 12.32 1.01 3.00
N ALA A 163 12.07 -0.27 2.78
CA ALA A 163 13.09 -1.25 2.37
C ALA A 163 13.70 -0.94 1.00
N VAL A 164 12.92 -0.38 0.07
CA VAL A 164 13.41 -0.03 -1.27
C VAL A 164 14.21 1.27 -1.27
N HIS A 165 13.81 2.28 -0.47
CA HIS A 165 14.31 3.64 -0.61
C HIS A 165 15.22 4.16 0.50
N ALA A 166 15.15 3.61 1.73
CA ALA A 166 15.86 4.17 2.87
C ALA A 166 17.39 4.23 2.68
N ASP A 167 17.99 3.20 2.08
CA ASP A 167 19.45 3.15 1.88
C ASP A 167 19.95 4.01 0.70
N VAL A 168 19.04 4.56 -0.12
CA VAL A 168 19.39 5.27 -1.36
C VAL A 168 18.88 6.71 -1.42
N CYS A 169 17.97 7.10 -0.52
CA CYS A 169 17.53 8.48 -0.38
C CYS A 169 18.65 9.36 0.21
N SER A 170 18.47 10.67 0.14
CA SER A 170 19.38 11.62 0.76
C SER A 170 19.34 11.48 2.28
N MET A 171 20.45 11.83 2.95
CA MET A 171 20.52 11.77 4.41
C MET A 171 19.45 12.65 5.08
N ALA A 172 19.13 13.81 4.50
CA ALA A 172 18.08 14.69 5.05
C ALA A 172 16.70 14.02 5.01
N THR A 173 16.40 13.31 3.93
CA THR A 173 15.15 12.56 3.76
C THR A 173 15.12 11.32 4.67
N TYR A 174 16.26 10.62 4.81
CA TYR A 174 16.40 9.52 5.78
C TYR A 174 16.14 9.99 7.21
N GLU A 175 16.75 11.11 7.63
CA GLU A 175 16.56 11.68 8.97
C GLU A 175 15.08 12.07 9.20
N ALA A 176 14.40 12.61 8.20
CA ALA A 176 12.97 12.92 8.28
C ALA A 176 12.11 11.65 8.41
N LEU A 177 12.45 10.58 7.67
CA LEU A 177 11.79 9.28 7.77
C LEU A 177 12.00 8.64 9.14
N GLU A 178 13.24 8.63 9.64
CA GLU A 178 13.56 8.11 10.97
C GLU A 178 12.76 8.84 12.05
N GLN A 179 12.71 10.18 11.98
CA GLN A 179 11.95 10.98 12.93
C GLN A 179 10.44 10.67 12.86
N ALA A 180 9.88 10.54 11.65
CA ALA A 180 8.46 10.18 11.48
C ALA A 180 8.14 8.80 12.08
N ILE A 181 9.03 7.82 11.92
CA ILE A 181 8.90 6.48 12.53
C ILE A 181 9.05 6.55 14.06
N LEU A 182 9.94 7.40 14.58
CA LEU A 182 10.08 7.62 16.02
C LEU A 182 8.84 8.25 16.68
N GLU A 183 8.07 9.02 15.92
CA GLU A 183 6.81 9.63 16.35
C GLU A 183 5.60 8.69 16.14
N PHE A 184 5.75 7.65 15.32
CA PHE A 184 4.67 6.72 14.98
C PHE A 184 4.26 5.83 16.18
N LEU A 185 3.08 6.10 16.72
CA LEU A 185 2.43 5.32 17.79
C LEU A 185 0.93 5.19 17.47
N PRO A 186 0.55 4.32 16.52
CA PRO A 186 -0.80 4.32 15.94
C PRO A 186 -1.81 3.82 16.94
N GLU A 187 -2.91 4.55 17.21
CA GLU A 187 -3.86 4.24 18.30
C GLU A 187 -4.42 2.81 18.30
N VAL A 188 -4.48 2.18 17.13
CA VAL A 188 -4.96 0.80 16.89
C VAL A 188 -4.18 -0.29 17.64
N GLU A 189 -2.98 -0.03 18.15
CA GLU A 189 -2.30 -0.99 19.05
C GLU A 189 -2.88 -0.91 20.46
N GLU A 190 -3.20 -2.05 21.06
CA GLU A 190 -3.55 -2.04 22.48
C GLU A 190 -2.30 -1.79 23.37
N PRO A 191 -2.47 -1.40 24.65
CA PRO A 191 -1.35 -1.07 25.53
C PRO A 191 -0.26 -2.15 25.64
N ALA A 192 -0.63 -3.43 25.55
CA ALA A 192 0.29 -4.55 25.66
C ALA A 192 1.29 -4.62 24.50
N CYS A 193 0.86 -4.27 23.29
CA CYS A 193 1.68 -4.29 22.07
C CYS A 193 2.04 -2.90 21.53
N ARG A 194 1.72 -1.82 22.27
CA ARG A 194 2.08 -0.44 21.88
C ARG A 194 3.57 -0.31 21.52
N GLY A 195 3.85 0.19 20.33
CA GLY A 195 5.19 0.38 19.76
C GLY A 195 5.66 -0.78 18.89
N PHE A 196 4.81 -1.77 18.62
CA PHE A 196 5.18 -2.90 17.76
C PHE A 196 5.36 -2.48 16.30
N GLY A 197 4.54 -1.55 15.78
CA GLY A 197 4.74 -1.03 14.43
C GLY A 197 6.00 -0.21 14.27
N GLN A 198 6.26 0.65 15.26
CA GLN A 198 7.50 1.38 15.37
C GLN A 198 8.71 0.44 15.39
N TYR A 199 8.63 -0.68 16.10
CA TYR A 199 9.68 -1.68 16.14
C TYR A 199 9.99 -2.27 14.76
N GLU A 200 8.96 -2.73 14.04
CA GLU A 200 9.13 -3.34 12.72
C GLU A 200 9.67 -2.32 11.68
N LEU A 201 9.17 -1.08 11.69
CA LEU A 201 9.63 -0.01 10.80
C LEU A 201 11.08 0.41 11.08
N LEU A 202 11.45 0.57 12.37
CA LEU A 202 12.84 0.87 12.75
C LEU A 202 13.78 -0.28 12.36
N ALA A 203 13.35 -1.52 12.50
CA ALA A 203 14.12 -2.68 12.07
C ALA A 203 14.31 -2.72 10.54
N ALA A 204 13.34 -2.22 9.77
CA ALA A 204 13.41 -2.14 8.31
C ALA A 204 14.37 -1.07 7.77
N LEU A 205 14.66 0.00 8.54
CA LEU A 205 15.61 1.06 8.15
C LEU A 205 17.08 0.59 8.05
N GLY A 206 17.41 -0.57 8.61
CA GLY A 206 18.78 -1.10 8.65
C GLY A 206 19.73 -0.34 9.58
N ASP A 207 20.85 -0.96 9.98
CA ASP A 207 21.76 -0.42 10.99
C ASP A 207 22.69 0.70 10.49
N SER A 208 22.77 0.90 9.17
CA SER A 208 23.82 1.68 8.49
C SER A 208 23.81 3.17 8.85
N HIS A 209 22.63 3.73 9.08
CA HIS A 209 22.42 5.17 9.19
C HIS A 209 21.61 5.60 10.43
N LEU A 210 21.19 4.65 11.27
CA LEU A 210 20.39 4.97 12.45
C LEU A 210 21.09 5.94 13.41
N SER A 211 20.35 6.97 13.84
CA SER A 211 20.77 7.85 14.91
C SER A 211 20.94 7.10 16.23
N SER A 212 21.60 7.72 17.22
CA SER A 212 21.69 7.13 18.55
C SER A 212 20.31 6.94 19.20
N VAL A 213 19.39 7.89 18.98
CA VAL A 213 18.03 7.84 19.54
C VAL A 213 17.26 6.67 18.94
N ALA A 214 17.29 6.51 17.61
CA ALA A 214 16.62 5.40 16.93
C ALA A 214 17.21 4.05 17.31
N ARG A 215 18.53 3.94 17.44
CA ARG A 215 19.20 2.72 17.88
C ARG A 215 18.83 2.33 19.31
N ASP A 216 18.87 3.28 20.25
CA ASP A 216 18.47 3.03 21.65
C ASP A 216 17.01 2.60 21.73
N ARG A 217 16.14 3.25 20.94
CA ARG A 217 14.72 2.91 20.86
C ARG A 217 14.49 1.52 20.27
N LEU A 218 15.18 1.17 19.18
CA LEU A 218 15.10 -0.15 18.57
C LEU A 218 15.54 -1.24 19.56
N VAL A 219 16.60 -1.01 20.34
CA VAL A 219 17.06 -1.94 21.38
C VAL A 219 16.00 -2.12 22.48
N GLU A 220 15.41 -1.03 22.98
CA GLU A 220 14.32 -1.09 23.96
C GLU A 220 13.14 -1.94 23.44
N LEU A 221 12.70 -1.66 22.22
CA LEU A 221 11.57 -2.36 21.59
C LEU A 221 11.91 -3.82 21.28
N HIS A 222 13.14 -4.10 20.84
CA HIS A 222 13.63 -5.46 20.63
C HIS A 222 13.59 -6.27 21.92
N HIS A 223 14.08 -5.72 23.04
CA HIS A 223 13.95 -6.40 24.35
C HIS A 223 12.51 -6.67 24.77
N ARG A 224 11.57 -5.81 24.35
CA ARG A 224 10.15 -5.98 24.65
C ARG A 224 9.47 -7.04 23.78
N PHE A 225 9.86 -7.16 22.50
CA PHE A 225 9.11 -7.94 21.51
C PHE A 225 9.83 -9.16 20.93
N ALA A 226 11.16 -9.27 21.04
CA ALA A 226 11.96 -10.35 20.44
C ALA A 226 11.59 -11.76 20.93
N GLU A 227 10.93 -11.88 22.09
CA GLU A 227 10.53 -13.16 22.68
C GLU A 227 9.06 -13.52 22.43
N VAL A 228 8.29 -12.68 21.73
CA VAL A 228 6.87 -12.96 21.43
C VAL A 228 6.77 -13.69 20.09
N PRO A 229 6.35 -14.96 20.04
CA PRO A 229 6.14 -15.66 18.77
C PRO A 229 5.04 -14.96 17.97
N VAL A 230 5.42 -14.34 16.86
CA VAL A 230 4.48 -13.81 15.87
C VAL A 230 3.90 -15.01 15.13
N ALA A 231 2.60 -15.26 15.28
CA ALA A 231 1.91 -16.27 14.48
C ALA A 231 1.81 -15.76 13.04
N ARG A 232 2.80 -16.07 12.21
CA ARG A 232 2.72 -15.85 10.76
C ARG A 232 1.82 -16.95 10.18
N THR A 233 0.56 -16.63 9.91
CA THR A 233 -0.36 -17.47 9.10
C THR A 233 -0.45 -16.97 7.68
#